data_AF-A0A914AEP3-F1
#
_entry.id   AF-A0A914AEP3-F1
#
_cell.length_a   1.000
_cell.length_b   1.000
_cell.length_c   1.000
_cell.angle_alpha   90.00
_cell.angle_beta   90.00
_cell.angle_gamma   90.00
#
_symmetry.space_group_name_H-M   'P 1'
#
loop_
_entity.id
_entity.type
_entity.pdbx_description
1 polymer ?
#
loop_
_entity_poly.entity_id
_entity_poly.type
_entity_poly.pdbx_seq_one_letter_code
_entity_poly.pdbx_strand_id
1 'polypeptide(L)'
;MSLEVRFKVLSEPEERGNSIVTDVLTEDGSVFQVYTYDERHLGRLRAGAFIEGTYCSRYRTDQGQNIIRPTSKSRLYRGSEFSPSEDALKGYYDAPVVSLGDAAKMEKYQRFSVKGTVTNVSPVKISDKSSRRELELLDTSDRQSKIKINLWKNKGGADVAIRENEIVTIKNIYVKEFKHALSFNSTQHTEVKYEKAPGACTIVIRAFAEEENGVLELLTNQKMAFHVEPEKLLTALGIADLDELQHLLPVSVIVHYEFATLNINKVESCELDDE
;
A
#
# COMPACT_ATOMS: atom_id res chain seq x y z
N MET A 1 28.07 -25.00 15.95
CA MET A 1 28.59 -24.88 14.58
C MET A 1 28.34 -23.45 14.13
N SER A 2 29.38 -22.68 13.81
CA SER A 2 29.25 -21.31 13.31
C SER A 2 28.85 -21.39 11.84
N LEU A 3 27.68 -20.85 11.50
CA LEU A 3 27.23 -20.78 10.12
C LEU A 3 27.83 -19.52 9.47
N GLU A 4 28.45 -19.70 8.31
CA GLU A 4 28.76 -18.62 7.39
C GLU A 4 27.59 -18.51 6.41
N VAL A 5 27.03 -17.30 6.28
CA VAL A 5 25.89 -17.05 5.38
C VAL A 5 26.19 -15.85 4.52
N ARG A 6 25.94 -16.00 3.22
CA ARG A 6 25.99 -14.92 2.23
C ARG A 6 24.58 -14.55 1.83
N PHE A 7 24.25 -13.26 1.91
CA PHE A 7 22.94 -12.77 1.52
C PHE A 7 22.98 -11.36 0.95
N LYS A 8 22.02 -11.08 0.07
CA LYS A 8 21.71 -9.73 -0.44
C LYS A 8 20.55 -9.17 0.38
N VAL A 9 20.70 -7.97 0.90
CA VAL A 9 19.63 -7.28 1.62
C VAL A 9 18.59 -6.77 0.63
N LEU A 10 17.33 -7.15 0.80
CA LEU A 10 16.23 -6.82 -0.11
C LEU A 10 15.44 -5.58 0.33
N SER A 11 15.37 -5.34 1.64
CA SER A 11 14.64 -4.24 2.28
C SER A 11 15.56 -3.24 2.96
N GLU A 12 15.14 -1.99 3.09
CA GLU A 12 15.65 -1.16 4.16
C GLU A 12 15.28 -1.77 5.52
N PRO A 13 16.19 -1.71 6.51
CA PRO A 13 15.95 -2.29 7.82
C PRO A 13 14.94 -1.44 8.59
N GLU A 14 13.99 -2.12 9.24
CA GLU A 14 12.96 -1.49 10.05
C GLU A 14 13.18 -1.76 11.53
N GLU A 15 12.99 -0.73 12.34
CA GLU A 15 12.90 -0.89 13.78
C GLU A 15 11.51 -1.41 14.18
N ARG A 16 11.48 -2.45 15.02
CA ARG A 16 10.28 -3.06 15.58
C ARG A 16 10.49 -3.29 17.07
N GLY A 17 10.12 -2.29 17.87
CA GLY A 17 10.48 -2.27 19.29
C GLY A 17 12.00 -2.22 19.42
N ASN A 18 12.60 -3.16 20.15
CA ASN A 18 14.05 -3.19 20.38
C ASN A 18 14.80 -4.04 19.33
N SER A 19 14.20 -4.26 18.17
CA SER A 19 14.75 -5.12 17.13
C SER A 19 14.78 -4.43 15.78
N ILE A 20 15.74 -4.86 14.97
CA ILE A 20 15.89 -4.46 13.58
C ILE A 20 15.55 -5.66 12.71
N VAL A 21 14.67 -5.44 11.74
CA VAL A 21 14.18 -6.48 10.82
C VAL A 21 14.38 -6.04 9.38
N THR A 22 14.97 -6.91 8.56
CA THR A 22 15.05 -6.73 7.11
C THR A 22 14.85 -8.08 6.41
N ASP A 23 14.40 -8.07 5.15
CA ASP A 23 14.35 -9.28 4.35
C ASP A 23 15.65 -9.39 3.55
N VAL A 24 16.15 -10.61 3.39
CA VAL A 24 17.38 -10.91 2.67
C VAL A 24 17.19 -12.10 1.76
N LEU A 25 17.94 -12.14 0.66
CA LEU A 25 18.01 -13.25 -0.27
C LEU A 25 19.34 -13.96 -0.07
N THR A 26 19.32 -15.24 0.26
CA THR A 26 20.53 -16.04 0.35
C THR A 26 21.01 -16.49 -1.04
N GLU A 27 22.27 -16.89 -1.14
CA GLU A 27 22.88 -17.37 -2.40
C GLU A 27 22.14 -18.57 -3.02
N ASP A 28 21.48 -19.39 -2.19
CA ASP A 28 20.62 -20.50 -2.60
C ASP A 28 19.25 -20.06 -3.17
N GLY A 29 18.99 -18.75 -3.30
CA GLY A 29 17.74 -18.19 -3.80
C GLY A 29 16.61 -18.13 -2.79
N SER A 30 16.85 -18.49 -1.53
CA SER A 30 15.82 -18.46 -0.49
C SER A 30 15.69 -17.08 0.17
N VAL A 31 14.47 -16.67 0.48
CA VAL A 31 14.22 -15.42 1.23
C VAL A 31 14.17 -15.72 2.73
N PHE A 32 14.89 -14.92 3.51
CA PHE A 32 14.95 -14.97 4.97
C PHE A 32 14.61 -13.60 5.56
N GLN A 33 14.06 -13.58 6.77
CA GLN A 33 14.13 -12.38 7.60
C GLN A 33 15.40 -12.38 8.43
N VAL A 34 16.15 -11.30 8.36
CA VAL A 34 17.19 -11.01 9.34
C VAL A 34 16.54 -10.29 10.51
N TYR A 35 16.75 -10.84 11.70
CA TYR A 35 16.27 -10.26 12.95
C TYR A 35 17.44 -10.04 13.89
N THR A 36 17.73 -8.81 14.29
CA THR A 36 18.84 -8.51 15.21
C THR A 36 18.44 -7.47 16.25
N TYR A 37 19.09 -7.50 17.40
CA TYR A 37 18.89 -6.54 18.51
C TYR A 37 20.12 -5.63 18.66
N ASP A 38 21.09 -5.78 17.76
CA ASP A 38 22.38 -5.10 17.84
C ASP A 38 22.43 -3.99 16.79
N GLU A 39 22.34 -2.75 17.25
CA GLU A 39 22.31 -1.56 16.40
C GLU A 39 23.56 -1.40 15.55
N ARG A 40 24.69 -2.02 15.94
CA ARG A 40 25.93 -2.03 15.14
C ARG A 40 25.73 -2.65 13.77
N HIS A 41 24.72 -3.51 13.61
CA HIS A 41 24.38 -4.15 12.34
C HIS A 41 23.54 -3.24 11.42
N LEU A 42 22.89 -2.20 11.94
CA LEU A 42 21.98 -1.33 11.16
C LEU A 42 22.69 -0.69 9.96
N GLY A 43 23.90 -0.18 10.17
CA GLY A 43 24.69 0.43 9.10
C GLY A 43 25.15 -0.55 8.02
N ARG A 44 25.09 -1.86 8.27
CA ARG A 44 25.47 -2.91 7.32
C ARG A 44 24.26 -3.45 6.56
N LEU A 45 23.09 -3.47 7.18
CA LEU A 45 21.87 -4.05 6.62
C LEU A 45 21.09 -3.06 5.74
N ARG A 46 21.77 -2.38 4.81
CA ARG A 46 21.14 -1.45 3.84
C ARG A 46 20.60 -2.18 2.62
N ALA A 47 19.51 -1.72 2.03
CA ALA A 47 18.95 -2.35 0.84
C ALA A 47 19.99 -2.41 -0.29
N GLY A 48 20.02 -3.55 -0.99
CA GLY A 48 20.99 -3.83 -2.05
C GLY A 48 22.38 -4.25 -1.58
N ALA A 49 22.70 -4.14 -0.28
CA ALA A 49 24.00 -4.55 0.23
C ALA A 49 24.17 -6.09 0.16
N PHE A 50 25.35 -6.53 -0.28
CA PHE A 50 25.79 -7.91 -0.15
C PHE A 50 26.55 -8.08 1.15
N ILE A 51 26.12 -9.05 1.95
CA ILE A 51 26.61 -9.27 3.31
C ILE A 51 27.10 -10.69 3.48
N GLU A 52 28.27 -10.80 4.08
CA GLU A 52 28.86 -12.03 4.59
C GLU A 52 28.74 -12.00 6.13
N GLY A 53 27.92 -12.91 6.66
CA GLY A 53 27.68 -13.05 8.09
C GLY A 53 28.37 -14.29 8.64
N THR A 54 29.14 -14.13 9.72
CA THR A 54 29.68 -15.25 10.49
C THR A 54 29.02 -15.31 11.87
N TYR A 55 28.93 -16.53 12.42
CA TYR A 55 28.26 -16.81 13.69
C TYR A 55 26.78 -16.38 13.70
N CYS A 56 26.11 -16.47 12.57
CA CYS A 56 24.67 -16.26 12.48
C CYS A 56 23.92 -17.55 12.81
N SER A 57 22.78 -17.46 13.47
CA SER A 57 21.87 -18.59 13.64
C SER A 57 20.85 -18.59 12.51
N ARG A 58 20.75 -19.69 11.75
CA ARG A 58 19.66 -19.94 10.79
C ARG A 58 18.69 -20.92 11.45
N TYR A 59 17.41 -20.55 11.54
CA TYR A 59 16.38 -21.46 12.04
C TYR A 59 15.04 -21.15 11.39
N ARG A 60 14.17 -22.16 11.40
CA ARG A 60 12.78 -22.03 11.01
C ARG A 60 11.95 -21.86 12.28
N THR A 61 11.08 -20.85 12.34
CA THR A 61 10.15 -20.71 13.47
C THR A 61 9.15 -21.87 13.50
N ASP A 62 8.48 -22.06 14.63
CA ASP A 62 7.28 -22.89 14.77
C ASP A 62 6.19 -22.48 13.76
N GLN A 63 6.10 -21.19 13.48
CA GLN A 63 5.24 -20.66 12.45
C GLN A 63 5.79 -20.89 11.03
N GLY A 64 6.95 -21.51 10.83
CA GLY A 64 7.47 -21.89 9.52
C GLY A 64 8.33 -20.81 8.84
N GLN A 65 8.63 -19.71 9.51
CA GLN A 65 9.36 -18.57 8.96
C GLN A 65 10.85 -18.85 8.95
N ASN A 66 11.49 -18.55 7.82
CA ASN A 66 12.92 -18.63 7.65
C ASN A 66 13.59 -17.39 8.26
N ILE A 67 14.33 -17.58 9.35
CA ILE A 67 15.00 -16.48 10.07
C ILE A 67 16.52 -16.69 10.11
N ILE A 68 17.24 -15.59 9.87
CA ILE A 68 18.65 -15.43 10.21
C ILE A 68 18.72 -14.47 11.40
N ARG A 69 19.35 -14.89 12.49
CA ARG A 69 19.51 -14.07 13.70
C ARG A 69 20.97 -13.80 13.99
N PRO A 70 21.50 -12.65 13.56
CA PRO A 70 22.77 -12.15 14.06
C PRO A 70 22.66 -11.79 15.54
N THR A 71 23.62 -12.25 16.33
CA THR A 71 23.79 -11.94 17.76
C THR A 71 24.94 -10.95 17.94
N SER A 72 25.19 -10.51 19.19
CA SER A 72 26.34 -9.63 19.50
C SER A 72 27.71 -10.25 19.22
N LYS A 73 27.77 -11.58 19.03
CA LYS A 73 28.96 -12.33 18.63
C LYS A 73 29.09 -12.48 17.10
N SER A 74 28.02 -12.22 16.37
CA SER A 74 28.04 -12.28 14.91
C SER A 74 28.88 -11.15 14.35
N ARG A 75 29.46 -11.39 13.18
CA ARG A 75 30.18 -10.36 12.44
C ARG A 75 29.58 -10.28 11.05
N LEU A 76 29.11 -9.09 10.69
CA LEU A 76 28.55 -8.80 9.38
C LEU A 76 29.54 -7.94 8.60
N TYR A 77 30.01 -8.47 7.48
CA TYR A 77 30.96 -7.82 6.59
C TYR A 77 30.28 -7.51 5.26
N ARG A 78 30.84 -6.56 4.51
CA ARG A 78 30.46 -6.40 3.11
C ARG A 78 30.97 -7.64 2.36
N GLY A 79 30.05 -8.42 1.82
CA GLY A 79 30.36 -9.63 1.06
C GLY A 79 30.57 -9.33 -0.41
N SER A 80 31.08 -10.34 -1.12
CA SER A 80 31.16 -10.28 -2.59
C SER A 80 29.76 -10.40 -3.20
N GLU A 81 29.52 -9.64 -4.26
CA GLU A 81 28.28 -9.73 -5.05
C GLU A 81 28.09 -11.15 -5.61
N PHE A 82 26.84 -11.59 -5.63
CA PHE A 82 26.41 -12.80 -6.33
C PHE A 82 25.14 -12.47 -7.11
N SER A 83 24.93 -13.13 -8.24
CA SER A 83 23.75 -12.94 -9.09
C SER A 83 22.64 -13.86 -8.61
N PRO A 84 21.61 -13.36 -7.90
CA PRO A 84 20.48 -14.19 -7.52
C PRO A 84 19.68 -14.54 -8.78
N SER A 85 18.98 -15.68 -8.78
CA SER A 85 18.11 -16.01 -9.91
C SER A 85 17.02 -14.95 -10.07
N GLU A 86 16.70 -14.61 -11.33
CA GLU A 86 15.63 -13.66 -11.63
C GLU A 86 14.29 -14.12 -11.04
N ASP A 87 14.03 -15.43 -11.04
CA ASP A 87 12.82 -16.02 -10.46
C ASP A 87 12.67 -15.72 -8.96
N ALA A 88 13.77 -15.81 -8.20
CA ALA A 88 13.76 -15.53 -6.76
C ALA A 88 13.46 -14.05 -6.46
N LEU A 89 13.98 -13.15 -7.30
CA LEU A 89 13.72 -11.71 -7.17
C LEU A 89 12.33 -11.33 -7.67
N LYS A 90 11.85 -11.96 -8.74
CA LYS A 90 10.53 -11.71 -9.32
C LYS A 90 9.43 -12.03 -8.33
N GLY A 91 9.50 -13.18 -7.65
CA GLY A 91 8.56 -13.52 -6.58
C GLY A 91 8.56 -12.55 -5.39
N TYR A 92 9.66 -11.82 -5.17
CA TYR A 92 9.78 -10.86 -4.07
C TYR A 92 9.32 -9.45 -4.45
N TYR A 93 9.73 -8.92 -5.61
CA TYR A 93 9.43 -7.54 -6.04
C TYR A 93 8.19 -7.44 -6.93
N ASP A 94 7.93 -8.43 -7.78
CA ASP A 94 6.83 -8.47 -8.75
C ASP A 94 5.99 -9.72 -8.55
N ALA A 95 5.42 -9.81 -7.33
CA ALA A 95 4.64 -10.97 -6.92
C ALA A 95 3.44 -11.19 -7.86
N PRO A 96 3.12 -12.47 -8.20
CA PRO A 96 2.12 -12.79 -9.21
C PRO A 96 0.73 -12.25 -8.83
N VAL A 97 -0.02 -11.80 -9.84
CA VAL A 97 -1.43 -11.44 -9.67
C VAL A 97 -2.25 -12.72 -9.61
N VAL A 98 -3.03 -12.87 -8.53
CA VAL A 98 -3.91 -14.02 -8.29
C VAL A 98 -5.36 -13.55 -8.10
N SER A 99 -6.31 -14.47 -8.26
CA SER A 99 -7.72 -14.22 -7.93
C SER A 99 -7.89 -14.03 -6.42
N LEU A 100 -8.96 -13.37 -5.98
CA LEU A 100 -9.20 -13.24 -4.52
C LEU A 100 -9.51 -14.59 -3.87
N GLY A 101 -10.14 -15.51 -4.62
CA GLY A 101 -10.41 -16.87 -4.17
C GLY A 101 -9.15 -17.70 -3.94
N ASP A 102 -8.11 -17.50 -4.76
CA ASP A 102 -6.80 -18.13 -4.57
C ASP A 102 -5.99 -17.43 -3.49
N ALA A 103 -6.05 -16.11 -3.41
CA ALA A 103 -5.43 -15.32 -2.33
C ALA A 103 -5.86 -15.82 -0.95
N ALA A 104 -7.15 -16.16 -0.77
CA ALA A 104 -7.69 -16.69 0.48
C ALA A 104 -7.09 -18.05 0.90
N LYS A 105 -6.53 -18.80 -0.05
CA LYS A 105 -5.94 -20.13 0.16
C LYS A 105 -4.42 -20.09 0.23
N MET A 106 -3.80 -18.92 0.10
CA MET A 106 -2.36 -18.80 0.07
C MET A 106 -1.71 -19.18 1.39
N GLU A 107 -0.54 -19.80 1.28
CA GLU A 107 0.21 -20.19 2.45
C GLU A 107 0.87 -18.96 3.10
N LYS A 108 1.13 -19.08 4.40
CA LYS A 108 1.89 -18.08 5.14
C LYS A 108 3.25 -17.82 4.48
N TYR A 109 3.66 -16.55 4.56
CA TYR A 109 4.93 -16.02 4.07
C TYR A 109 5.08 -15.97 2.56
N GLN A 110 4.00 -16.19 1.83
CA GLN A 110 3.96 -15.94 0.40
C GLN A 110 3.62 -14.49 0.11
N ARG A 111 4.06 -14.03 -1.06
CA ARG A 111 3.72 -12.72 -1.62
C ARG A 111 2.87 -12.90 -2.86
N PHE A 112 1.94 -11.98 -3.05
CA PHE A 112 1.03 -12.00 -4.19
C PHE A 112 0.49 -10.60 -4.47
N SER A 113 -0.15 -10.44 -5.61
CA SER A 113 -0.84 -9.24 -6.02
C SER A 113 -2.30 -9.60 -6.33
N VAL A 114 -3.21 -8.64 -6.20
CA VAL A 114 -4.65 -8.87 -6.46
C VAL A 114 -5.26 -7.69 -7.18
N LYS A 115 -6.37 -7.97 -7.87
CA LYS A 115 -7.28 -6.96 -8.39
C LYS A 115 -8.68 -7.23 -7.85
N GLY A 116 -9.37 -6.17 -7.41
CA GLY A 116 -10.72 -6.30 -6.85
C GLY A 116 -11.44 -4.95 -6.77
N THR A 117 -12.76 -5.01 -6.60
CA THR A 117 -13.58 -3.86 -6.25
C THR A 117 -13.53 -3.65 -4.74
N VAL A 118 -13.29 -2.43 -4.30
CA VAL A 118 -13.30 -2.06 -2.90
C VAL A 118 -14.74 -2.08 -2.37
N THR A 119 -15.03 -2.89 -1.37
CA THR A 119 -16.37 -2.95 -0.76
C THR A 119 -16.46 -2.29 0.61
N ASN A 120 -15.32 -2.03 1.24
CA ASN A 120 -15.26 -1.36 2.53
C ASN A 120 -13.86 -0.77 2.74
N VAL A 121 -13.81 0.46 3.25
CA VAL A 121 -12.58 1.14 3.65
C VAL A 121 -12.69 1.53 5.13
N SER A 122 -11.91 0.90 6.00
CA SER A 122 -11.97 1.25 7.43
C SER A 122 -11.37 2.64 7.70
N PRO A 123 -11.79 3.32 8.78
CA PRO A 123 -11.03 4.43 9.32
C PRO A 123 -9.58 4.01 9.63
N VAL A 124 -8.66 4.98 9.59
CA VAL A 124 -7.26 4.74 9.94
C VAL A 124 -7.18 4.47 11.45
N LYS A 125 -6.66 3.30 11.82
CA LYS A 125 -6.39 2.92 13.21
C LYS A 125 -4.97 3.33 13.57
N ILE A 126 -4.86 4.33 14.43
CA ILE A 126 -3.60 4.84 14.95
C ILE A 126 -3.34 4.21 16.32
N SER A 127 -2.11 3.75 16.53
CA SER A 127 -1.56 3.30 17.81
C SER A 127 -0.21 3.97 18.02
N ASP A 128 0.30 3.94 19.24
CA ASP A 128 1.59 4.55 19.61
C ASP A 128 2.77 4.10 18.73
N LYS A 129 2.66 2.92 18.11
CA LYS A 129 3.76 2.29 17.35
C LYS A 129 3.47 2.12 15.86
N SER A 130 2.23 2.34 15.43
CA SER A 130 1.84 2.02 14.07
C SER A 130 0.50 2.64 13.69
N SER A 131 0.33 2.90 12.40
CA SER A 131 -0.94 3.31 11.82
C SER A 131 -1.27 2.38 10.66
N ARG A 132 -2.53 1.92 10.59
CA ARG A 132 -3.01 1.07 9.50
C ARG A 132 -4.44 1.40 9.11
N ARG A 133 -4.77 1.06 7.87
CA ARG A 133 -6.13 1.03 7.33
C ARG A 133 -6.44 -0.39 6.87
N GLU A 134 -7.66 -0.86 7.09
CA GLU A 134 -8.14 -2.12 6.54
C GLU A 134 -8.97 -1.85 5.29
N LEU A 135 -8.76 -2.65 4.26
CA LEU A 135 -9.46 -2.60 2.99
C LEU A 135 -10.09 -3.95 2.70
N GLU A 136 -11.39 -3.99 2.41
CA GLU A 136 -12.06 -5.19 1.90
C GLU A 136 -12.17 -5.10 0.38
N LEU A 137 -11.73 -6.16 -0.30
CA LEU A 137 -11.88 -6.32 -1.74
C LEU A 137 -12.87 -7.44 -2.05
N LEU A 138 -13.65 -7.24 -3.10
CA LEU A 138 -14.53 -8.21 -3.75
C LEU A 138 -13.99 -8.52 -5.14
N ASP A 139 -14.01 -9.80 -5.52
CA ASP A 139 -13.49 -10.21 -6.81
C ASP A 139 -14.42 -9.70 -7.93
N THR A 140 -13.82 -9.07 -8.94
CA THR A 140 -14.56 -8.49 -10.06
C THR A 140 -15.22 -9.56 -10.94
N SER A 141 -14.69 -10.79 -10.94
CA SER A 141 -15.11 -11.88 -11.83
C SER A 141 -16.21 -12.75 -11.21
N ASP A 142 -16.02 -13.22 -9.97
CA ASP A 142 -16.96 -14.14 -9.31
C ASP A 142 -17.98 -13.43 -8.40
N ARG A 143 -17.71 -12.18 -7.99
CA ARG A 143 -18.52 -11.37 -7.07
C ARG A 143 -18.90 -12.08 -5.75
N GLN A 144 -18.11 -13.07 -5.33
CA GLN A 144 -18.33 -13.83 -4.10
C GLN A 144 -17.06 -13.86 -3.24
N SER A 145 -15.89 -13.98 -3.85
CA SER A 145 -14.62 -14.06 -3.15
C SER A 145 -14.24 -12.70 -2.58
N LYS A 146 -13.90 -12.68 -1.28
CA LYS A 146 -13.51 -11.48 -0.56
C LYS A 146 -12.24 -11.70 0.25
N ILE A 147 -11.40 -10.67 0.33
CA ILE A 147 -10.26 -10.65 1.26
C ILE A 147 -10.16 -9.31 1.97
N LYS A 148 -9.58 -9.32 3.17
CA LYS A 148 -9.30 -8.12 3.97
C LYS A 148 -7.81 -7.86 4.04
N ILE A 149 -7.38 -6.71 3.53
CA ILE A 149 -5.98 -6.34 3.42
C ILE A 149 -5.67 -5.22 4.42
N ASN A 150 -4.58 -5.38 5.16
CA ASN A 150 -4.07 -4.38 6.09
C ASN A 150 -3.01 -3.54 5.40
N LEU A 151 -3.34 -2.28 5.16
CA LEU A 151 -2.44 -1.28 4.59
C LEU A 151 -1.77 -0.49 5.72
N TRP A 152 -0.49 -0.74 5.94
CA TRP A 152 0.30 -0.10 6.99
C TRP A 152 0.94 1.20 6.50
N LYS A 153 0.92 2.25 7.32
CA LYS A 153 1.43 3.59 6.95
C LYS A 153 2.93 3.60 6.68
N ASN A 154 3.71 2.95 7.54
CA ASN A 154 5.16 2.79 7.36
C ASN A 154 5.55 1.95 6.13
N LYS A 155 4.55 1.40 5.42
CA LYS A 155 4.71 0.59 4.22
C LYS A 155 4.07 1.25 2.99
N GLY A 156 3.81 2.56 3.05
CA GLY A 156 3.24 3.34 1.94
C GLY A 156 1.76 3.08 1.64
N GLY A 157 1.09 2.20 2.39
CA GLY A 157 -0.26 1.75 2.06
C GLY A 157 -1.39 2.57 2.68
N ALA A 158 -1.21 3.12 3.89
CA ALA A 158 -2.34 3.70 4.64
C ALA A 158 -2.78 5.09 4.15
N ASP A 159 -1.87 5.85 3.53
CA ASP A 159 -2.13 7.21 3.06
C ASP A 159 -2.75 7.24 1.64
N VAL A 160 -2.96 6.07 1.03
CA VAL A 160 -3.63 5.98 -0.28
C VAL A 160 -5.10 6.35 -0.11
N ALA A 161 -5.53 7.36 -0.87
CA ALA A 161 -6.94 7.74 -1.00
C ALA A 161 -7.66 6.65 -1.82
N ILE A 162 -8.17 5.64 -1.13
CA ILE A 162 -8.99 4.55 -1.68
C ILE A 162 -10.42 4.75 -1.19
N ARG A 163 -11.39 4.60 -2.09
CA ARG A 163 -12.83 4.70 -1.78
C ARG A 163 -13.56 3.41 -2.12
N GLU A 164 -14.74 3.25 -1.54
CA GLU A 164 -15.65 2.16 -1.90
C GLU A 164 -16.06 2.26 -3.37
N ASN A 165 -16.32 1.10 -3.98
CA ASN A 165 -16.67 0.88 -5.38
C ASN A 165 -15.54 1.16 -6.40
N GLU A 166 -14.35 1.56 -5.96
CA GLU A 166 -13.19 1.66 -6.85
C GLU A 166 -12.64 0.28 -7.21
N ILE A 167 -12.17 0.10 -8.45
CA ILE A 167 -11.40 -1.08 -8.83
C ILE A 167 -9.93 -0.77 -8.56
N VAL A 168 -9.31 -1.58 -7.71
CA VAL A 168 -7.90 -1.42 -7.35
C VAL A 168 -7.11 -2.67 -7.68
N THR A 169 -5.88 -2.46 -8.15
CA THR A 169 -4.84 -3.47 -8.18
C THR A 169 -3.86 -3.18 -7.05
N ILE A 170 -3.71 -4.13 -6.13
CA ILE A 170 -2.77 -4.03 -5.01
C ILE A 170 -1.67 -5.03 -5.23
N LYS A 171 -0.45 -4.51 -5.40
CA LYS A 171 0.73 -5.31 -5.66
C LYS A 171 1.45 -5.69 -4.37
N ASN A 172 2.10 -6.84 -4.40
CA ASN A 172 3.10 -7.25 -3.42
C ASN A 172 2.60 -7.24 -1.95
N ILE A 173 1.46 -7.90 -1.74
CA ILE A 173 0.87 -8.20 -0.43
C ILE A 173 1.57 -9.43 0.16
N TYR A 174 1.75 -9.44 1.47
CA TYR A 174 2.34 -10.54 2.21
C TYR A 174 1.32 -11.25 3.11
N VAL A 175 1.30 -12.59 3.03
CA VAL A 175 0.49 -13.42 3.93
C VAL A 175 1.24 -13.65 5.24
N LYS A 176 0.61 -13.34 6.36
CA LYS A 176 1.14 -13.60 7.69
C LYS A 176 0.07 -14.28 8.55
N GLU A 177 0.48 -15.10 9.52
CA GLU A 177 -0.42 -15.59 10.55
C GLU A 177 -0.51 -14.59 11.71
N PHE A 178 -1.73 -14.25 12.12
CA PHE A 178 -2.02 -13.43 13.29
C PHE A 178 -3.20 -14.02 14.06
N LYS A 179 -2.97 -14.39 15.34
CA LYS A 179 -3.99 -15.00 16.20
C LYS A 179 -4.70 -16.20 15.54
N HIS A 180 -3.93 -17.10 14.91
CA HIS A 180 -4.42 -18.29 14.21
C HIS A 180 -5.26 -18.03 12.94
N ALA A 181 -5.28 -16.79 12.45
CA ALA A 181 -5.90 -16.44 11.18
C ALA A 181 -4.85 -15.93 10.19
N LEU A 182 -5.07 -16.19 8.91
CA LEU A 182 -4.30 -15.54 7.85
C LEU A 182 -4.63 -14.04 7.83
N SER A 183 -3.60 -13.25 7.67
CA SER A 183 -3.65 -11.80 7.63
C SER A 183 -2.88 -11.35 6.40
N PHE A 184 -3.55 -10.63 5.53
CA PHE A 184 -2.97 -10.04 4.32
C PHE A 184 -2.48 -8.64 4.65
N ASN A 185 -1.20 -8.37 4.42
CA ASN A 185 -0.54 -7.16 4.87
C ASN A 185 0.26 -6.51 3.74
N SER A 186 0.24 -5.18 3.67
CA SER A 186 1.15 -4.46 2.79
C SER A 186 2.62 -4.67 3.19
N THR A 187 3.48 -4.65 2.19
CA THR A 187 4.94 -4.64 2.30
C THR A 187 5.46 -3.25 1.94
N GLN A 188 6.77 -2.98 2.12
CA GLN A 188 7.35 -1.69 1.70
C GLN A 188 7.36 -1.49 0.18
N HIS A 189 7.07 -2.56 -0.57
CA HIS A 189 7.00 -2.58 -2.02
C HIS A 189 5.55 -2.72 -2.49
N THR A 190 4.58 -2.55 -1.58
CA THR A 190 3.18 -2.55 -1.97
C THR A 190 2.89 -1.30 -2.77
N GLU A 191 2.38 -1.50 -3.98
CA GLU A 191 1.83 -0.45 -4.83
C GLU A 191 0.32 -0.63 -4.88
N VAL A 192 -0.42 0.46 -4.72
CA VAL A 192 -1.86 0.49 -4.97
C VAL A 192 -2.10 1.31 -6.22
N LYS A 193 -2.69 0.69 -7.24
CA LYS A 193 -3.12 1.35 -8.47
C LYS A 193 -4.64 1.29 -8.55
N TYR A 194 -5.28 2.44 -8.73
CA TYR A 194 -6.71 2.51 -8.99
C TYR A 194 -6.94 2.56 -10.50
N GLU A 195 -7.98 1.85 -10.94
CA GLU A 195 -8.56 2.05 -12.26
C GLU A 195 -9.72 3.03 -12.11
N LYS A 196 -9.73 4.10 -12.91
CA LYS A 196 -10.89 4.99 -12.97
C LYS A 196 -12.10 4.12 -13.31
N ALA A 197 -13.13 4.20 -12.48
CA ALA A 197 -14.38 3.51 -12.77
C ALA A 197 -14.88 3.91 -14.17
N PRO A 198 -15.43 2.99 -14.97
CA PRO A 198 -16.09 3.35 -16.23
C PRO A 198 -17.13 4.45 -15.96
N GLY A 199 -17.01 5.60 -16.62
CA GLY A 199 -17.90 6.76 -16.39
C GLY A 199 -17.41 7.75 -15.32
N ALA A 200 -16.18 7.64 -14.82
CA ALA A 200 -15.55 8.71 -14.05
C ALA A 200 -14.83 9.72 -14.98
N CYS A 201 -15.17 11.00 -14.89
CA CYS A 201 -14.48 12.08 -15.62
C CYS A 201 -13.83 13.06 -14.63
N THR A 202 -12.71 13.68 -15.04
CA THR A 202 -12.17 14.82 -14.32
C THR A 202 -12.86 16.07 -14.86
N ILE A 203 -13.52 16.84 -14.00
CA ILE A 203 -14.04 18.17 -14.31
C ILE A 203 -13.22 19.22 -13.56
N VAL A 204 -13.15 20.43 -14.07
CA VAL A 204 -12.55 21.57 -13.36
C VAL A 204 -13.69 22.49 -12.97
N ILE A 205 -13.92 22.67 -11.67
CA ILE A 205 -14.86 23.68 -11.18
C ILE A 205 -14.16 25.03 -11.30
N ARG A 206 -14.78 25.95 -12.03
CA ARG A 206 -14.25 27.31 -12.28
C ARG A 206 -14.99 28.39 -11.51
N ALA A 207 -16.26 28.15 -11.24
CA ALA A 207 -17.13 29.02 -10.45
C ALA A 207 -18.27 28.19 -9.89
N PHE A 208 -18.94 28.73 -8.87
CA PHE A 208 -20.20 28.22 -8.39
C PHE A 208 -21.15 29.39 -8.11
N ALA A 209 -22.45 29.12 -8.17
CA ALA A 209 -23.50 30.03 -7.74
C ALA A 209 -24.47 29.27 -6.85
N GLU A 210 -24.96 29.91 -5.79
CA GLU A 210 -26.00 29.35 -4.93
C GLU A 210 -27.38 29.68 -5.52
N GLU A 211 -28.20 28.65 -5.71
CA GLU A 211 -29.59 28.78 -6.15
C GLU A 211 -30.54 29.11 -4.99
N GLU A 212 -31.76 29.57 -5.29
CA GLU A 212 -32.78 29.90 -4.29
C GLU A 212 -33.18 28.72 -3.38
N ASN A 213 -32.88 27.49 -3.79
CA ASN A 213 -33.14 26.25 -3.03
C ASN A 213 -31.95 25.82 -2.14
N GLY A 214 -30.84 26.57 -2.12
CA GLY A 214 -29.62 26.24 -1.37
C GLY A 214 -28.72 25.18 -2.03
N VAL A 215 -28.95 24.88 -3.32
CA VAL A 215 -28.10 24.01 -4.13
C VAL A 215 -27.08 24.86 -4.88
N LEU A 216 -25.87 24.33 -5.09
CA LEU A 216 -24.84 24.99 -5.88
C LEU A 216 -24.91 24.55 -7.33
N GLU A 217 -25.05 25.52 -8.23
CA GLU A 217 -24.76 25.35 -9.65
C GLU A 217 -23.25 25.51 -9.88
N LEU A 218 -22.58 24.46 -10.36
CA LEU A 218 -21.15 24.45 -10.65
C LEU A 218 -20.92 24.71 -12.14
N LEU A 219 -20.13 25.76 -12.42
CA LEU A 219 -19.60 26.00 -13.75
C LEU A 219 -18.31 25.21 -13.95
N THR A 220 -18.30 24.34 -14.96
CA THR A 220 -17.19 23.44 -15.22
C THR A 220 -16.53 23.67 -16.58
N ASN A 221 -15.36 23.06 -16.80
CA ASN A 221 -14.70 23.03 -18.12
C ASN A 221 -15.46 22.18 -19.15
N GLN A 222 -16.40 21.35 -18.71
CA GLN A 222 -17.34 20.67 -19.59
C GLN A 222 -18.55 21.59 -19.75
N LYS A 223 -19.12 21.72 -20.96
CA LYS A 223 -20.28 22.61 -21.24
C LYS A 223 -21.59 22.11 -20.59
N MET A 224 -21.51 21.63 -19.36
CA MET A 224 -22.59 21.08 -18.54
C MET A 224 -22.50 21.75 -17.17
N ALA A 225 -23.65 22.25 -16.71
CA ALA A 225 -23.83 22.70 -15.34
C ALA A 225 -24.14 21.49 -14.45
N PHE A 226 -23.57 21.48 -13.25
CA PHE A 226 -23.84 20.44 -12.26
C PHE A 226 -24.46 21.06 -11.01
N HIS A 227 -25.40 20.35 -10.40
CA HIS A 227 -26.08 20.81 -9.20
C HIS A 227 -25.65 19.93 -8.02
N VAL A 228 -25.20 20.53 -6.92
CA VAL A 228 -24.74 19.80 -5.73
C VAL A 228 -25.11 20.54 -4.45
N GLU A 229 -25.49 19.79 -3.42
CA GLU A 229 -25.65 20.36 -2.08
C GLU A 229 -24.29 20.84 -1.54
N PRO A 230 -24.19 22.04 -0.95
CA PRO A 230 -22.95 22.59 -0.41
C PRO A 230 -22.21 21.61 0.52
N GLU A 231 -22.92 20.99 1.46
CA GLU A 231 -22.32 20.08 2.44
C GLU A 231 -21.63 18.88 1.79
N LYS A 232 -22.20 18.35 0.69
CA LYS A 232 -21.62 17.23 -0.06
C LYS A 232 -20.35 17.66 -0.78
N LEU A 233 -20.35 18.85 -1.37
CA LEU A 233 -19.19 19.42 -2.03
C LEU A 233 -18.05 19.69 -1.04
N LEU A 234 -18.34 20.40 0.06
CA LEU A 234 -17.36 20.74 1.08
C LEU A 234 -16.75 19.49 1.72
N THR A 235 -17.57 18.50 2.06
CA THR A 235 -17.11 17.19 2.59
C THR A 235 -16.20 16.48 1.59
N ALA A 236 -16.56 16.49 0.31
CA ALA A 236 -15.79 15.82 -0.73
C ALA A 236 -14.42 16.48 -1.00
N LEU A 237 -14.36 17.80 -0.83
CA LEU A 237 -13.16 18.62 -0.98
C LEU A 237 -12.32 18.69 0.30
N GLY A 238 -12.90 18.37 1.47
CA GLY A 238 -12.22 18.42 2.76
C GLY A 238 -11.99 19.85 3.27
N ILE A 239 -12.91 20.77 2.96
CA ILE A 239 -12.84 22.20 3.32
C ILE A 239 -14.01 22.60 4.22
N ALA A 240 -13.86 23.68 4.98
CA ALA A 240 -14.79 24.04 6.05
C ALA A 240 -16.05 24.76 5.56
N ASP A 241 -15.91 25.63 4.55
CA ASP A 241 -16.97 26.50 4.07
C ASP A 241 -16.77 26.91 2.60
N LEU A 242 -17.75 27.63 2.05
CA LEU A 242 -17.75 28.07 0.65
C LEU A 242 -16.76 29.23 0.40
N ASP A 243 -16.38 29.98 1.42
CA ASP A 243 -15.38 31.04 1.29
C ASP A 243 -14.01 30.40 1.01
N GLU A 244 -13.68 29.31 1.71
CA GLU A 244 -12.49 28.50 1.43
C GLU A 244 -12.51 27.93 0.01
N LEU A 245 -13.67 27.44 -0.47
CA LEU A 245 -13.82 26.96 -1.84
C LEU A 245 -13.49 28.05 -2.86
N GLN A 246 -13.98 29.27 -2.65
CA GLN A 246 -13.79 30.38 -3.57
C GLN A 246 -12.30 30.73 -3.77
N HIS A 247 -11.48 30.56 -2.74
CA HIS A 247 -10.03 30.74 -2.80
C HIS A 247 -9.28 29.59 -3.46
N LEU A 248 -9.89 28.40 -3.56
CA LEU A 248 -9.30 27.22 -4.18
C LEU A 248 -9.66 27.07 -5.67
N LEU A 249 -10.54 27.92 -6.19
CA LEU A 249 -10.90 27.89 -7.61
C LEU A 249 -9.77 28.44 -8.49
N PRO A 250 -9.53 27.82 -9.67
CA PRO A 250 -10.20 26.61 -10.17
C PRO A 250 -9.66 25.34 -9.52
N VAL A 251 -10.56 24.38 -9.26
CA VAL A 251 -10.24 23.10 -8.61
C VAL A 251 -10.63 21.92 -9.50
N SER A 252 -9.70 21.00 -9.76
CA SER A 252 -10.04 19.76 -10.49
C SER A 252 -10.72 18.80 -9.56
N VAL A 253 -11.88 18.28 -9.96
CA VAL A 253 -12.59 17.23 -9.24
C VAL A 253 -12.88 16.02 -10.11
N ILE A 254 -12.72 14.81 -9.58
CA ILE A 254 -13.17 13.58 -10.26
C ILE A 254 -14.65 13.39 -9.98
N VAL A 255 -15.49 13.24 -11.01
CA VAL A 255 -16.92 13.01 -10.87
C VAL A 255 -17.27 11.64 -11.44
N HIS A 256 -18.14 10.92 -10.75
CA HIS A 256 -18.69 9.64 -11.22
C HIS A 256 -20.12 9.86 -11.69
N TYR A 257 -20.43 9.48 -12.93
CA TYR A 257 -21.81 9.49 -13.43
C TYR A 257 -22.56 8.25 -12.92
N GLU A 258 -23.26 8.37 -11.81
CA GLU A 258 -24.37 7.47 -11.47
C GLU A 258 -25.63 8.30 -11.24
N PHE A 259 -26.65 8.08 -12.08
CA PHE A 259 -28.02 8.59 -11.89
C PHE A 259 -28.13 10.07 -11.50
N ALA A 260 -27.60 10.98 -12.34
CA ALA A 260 -27.76 12.44 -12.20
C ALA A 260 -27.34 13.06 -10.84
N THR A 261 -26.51 12.36 -10.06
CA THR A 261 -26.03 12.84 -8.76
C THR A 261 -24.52 13.06 -8.80
N LEU A 262 -24.05 14.26 -8.45
CA LEU A 262 -22.63 14.61 -8.47
C LEU A 262 -21.91 14.01 -7.24
N ASN A 263 -21.12 12.96 -7.44
CA ASN A 263 -20.17 12.48 -6.44
C ASN A 263 -18.76 12.98 -6.78
N ILE A 264 -18.25 13.95 -6.02
CA ILE A 264 -16.90 14.49 -6.17
C ILE A 264 -15.89 13.62 -5.43
N ASN A 265 -14.87 13.14 -6.16
CA ASN A 265 -14.07 11.98 -5.78
C ASN A 265 -12.57 12.21 -5.59
N LYS A 266 -12.03 13.36 -5.98
CA LYS A 266 -10.61 13.72 -5.73
C LYS A 266 -10.37 15.16 -6.14
N VAL A 267 -9.56 15.92 -5.40
CA VAL A 267 -8.99 17.18 -5.87
C VAL A 267 -7.59 16.95 -6.45
N GLU A 268 -7.33 17.39 -7.67
CA GLU A 268 -5.97 17.51 -8.21
C GLU A 268 -5.65 19.00 -8.34
N SER A 269 -4.52 19.45 -7.78
CA SER A 269 -4.06 20.83 -7.96
C SER A 269 -3.75 21.04 -9.44
N CYS A 270 -4.45 21.98 -10.08
CA CYS A 270 -4.08 22.44 -11.41
C CYS A 270 -2.96 23.48 -11.28
N GLU A 271 -1.77 23.14 -11.76
CA GLU A 271 -0.90 24.16 -12.34
C GLU A 271 -1.57 24.55 -13.67
N LEU A 272 -2.13 25.76 -13.73
CA LEU A 272 -2.56 26.31 -15.00
C LEU A 272 -1.28 26.73 -15.74
N ASP A 273 -1.03 26.13 -16.90
CA ASP A 273 -0.13 26.72 -17.87
C ASP A 273 -0.77 28.05 -18.32
N ASP A 274 -0.11 29.16 -17.99
CA ASP A 274 -0.49 30.49 -18.46
C ASP A 274 -0.36 30.52 -20.00
N GLU A 275 -1.49 30.51 -20.72
CA GLU A 275 -1.59 30.95 -22.12
C GLU A 275 -1.75 32.47 -22.22
#